data_AF-X7FEV3-F1
#
_entry.id   AF-X7FEV3-F1
#
_cell.length_a   1.000
_cell.length_b   1.000
_cell.length_c   1.000
_cell.angle_alpha   90.00
_cell.angle_beta   90.00
_cell.angle_gamma   90.00
#
_symmetry.space_group_name_H-M   'P 1'
#
loop_
_entity.id
_entity.type
_entity.pdbx_description
1 polymer ?
#
loop_
_entity_poly.entity_id
_entity_poly.type
_entity_poly.pdbx_seq_one_letter_code
_entity_poly.pdbx_strand_id
1 'polypeptide(L)'
;MADVIRPVFAPRTEDTLEDIIARHGIRKVGFALLRALLRHRAKRPPPLVDADTLTPYLRRDVGLPPEARIARRPPLPPFPLR
;
A
#
# COMPACT_ATOMS: atom_id res chain seq x y z
N MET A 1 -1.25 -9.54 -30.56
CA MET A 1 -0.48 -9.65 -29.30
C MET A 1 -1.50 -9.75 -28.16
N ALA A 2 -1.83 -10.96 -27.72
CA ALA A 2 -2.79 -11.17 -26.65
C ALA A 2 -2.06 -11.06 -25.31
N ASP A 3 -2.46 -10.08 -24.50
CA ASP A 3 -2.04 -9.95 -23.11
C ASP A 3 -2.66 -11.10 -22.33
N VAL A 4 -1.86 -12.13 -22.05
CA VAL A 4 -2.25 -13.26 -21.22
C VAL A 4 -2.25 -12.75 -19.79
N ILE A 5 -3.40 -12.27 -19.33
CA ILE A 5 -3.67 -11.99 -17.92
C ILE A 5 -3.47 -13.30 -17.16
N ARG A 6 -2.24 -13.52 -16.67
CA ARG A 6 -1.96 -14.59 -15.73
C ARG A 6 -2.79 -14.31 -14.48
N PRO A 7 -3.62 -15.25 -14.00
CA PRO A 7 -4.31 -15.06 -12.74
C PRO A 7 -3.24 -14.85 -11.66
N VAL A 8 -3.24 -13.67 -11.06
CA VAL A 8 -2.43 -13.41 -9.87
C VAL A 8 -3.06 -14.27 -8.79
N PHE A 9 -2.36 -15.33 -8.41
CA PHE A 9 -2.71 -16.15 -7.25
C PHE A 9 -2.71 -15.21 -6.02
N ALA A 10 -3.90 -14.75 -5.66
CA ALA A 10 -4.14 -14.00 -4.45
C ALA A 10 -4.75 -15.00 -3.46
N PRO A 11 -3.95 -15.58 -2.55
CA PRO A 11 -4.50 -16.42 -1.50
C PRO A 11 -5.50 -15.57 -0.72
N ARG A 12 -6.69 -16.13 -0.43
CA ARG A 12 -7.59 -15.49 0.52
C ARG A 12 -6.94 -15.58 1.89
N THR A 13 -7.18 -14.59 2.75
CA THR A 13 -6.61 -14.53 4.10
C THR A 13 -6.95 -15.77 4.96
N GLU A 14 -7.94 -16.55 4.53
CA GLU A 14 -8.45 -17.76 5.20
C GLU A 14 -7.87 -19.07 4.64
N ASP A 15 -7.16 -19.05 3.49
CA ASP A 15 -6.65 -20.28 2.87
C ASP A 15 -5.42 -20.82 3.63
N THR A 16 -5.50 -22.06 4.12
CA THR A 16 -4.33 -22.75 4.70
C THR A 16 -3.36 -23.19 3.61
N LEU A 17 -2.10 -23.45 3.97
CA LEU A 17 -1.09 -23.92 3.00
C LEU A 17 -1.52 -25.26 2.37
N GLU A 18 -2.14 -26.12 3.16
CA GLU A 18 -2.69 -27.41 2.78
C GLU A 18 -3.77 -27.26 1.69
N ASP A 19 -4.69 -26.30 1.83
CA ASP A 19 -5.73 -26.01 0.83
C ASP A 19 -5.13 -25.57 -0.50
N ILE A 20 -4.08 -24.75 -0.43
CA ILE A 20 -3.38 -24.24 -1.60
C ILE A 20 -2.69 -25.38 -2.35
N ILE A 21 -2.04 -26.29 -1.61
CA ILE A 21 -1.39 -27.49 -2.15
C ILE A 21 -2.42 -28.45 -2.72
N ALA A 22 -3.54 -28.68 -2.05
CA ALA A 22 -4.61 -29.56 -2.52
C ALA A 22 -5.19 -29.06 -3.85
N ARG A 23 -5.38 -27.74 -4.01
CA ARG A 23 -5.97 -27.13 -5.22
C ARG A 23 -5.00 -27.04 -6.41
N HIS A 24 -3.72 -26.80 -6.16
CA HIS A 24 -2.74 -26.51 -7.22
C HIS A 24 -1.68 -27.60 -7.41
N GLY A 25 -1.53 -28.51 -6.45
CA GLY A 25 -0.49 -29.52 -6.38
C GLY A 25 0.86 -28.98 -5.92
N ILE A 26 1.61 -29.82 -5.21
CA ILE A 26 2.89 -29.44 -4.59
C ILE A 26 3.94 -28.95 -5.60
N ARG A 27 3.92 -29.48 -6.83
CA ARG A 27 4.86 -29.06 -7.90
C ARG A 27 4.67 -27.59 -8.29
N LYS A 28 3.42 -27.12 -8.45
CA LYS A 28 3.14 -25.73 -8.82
C LYS A 28 3.44 -24.78 -7.66
N VAL A 29 3.07 -25.18 -6.44
CA VAL A 29 3.35 -24.40 -5.22
C VAL A 29 4.86 -24.30 -4.99
N GLY A 30 5.61 -25.40 -5.09
CA GLY A 30 7.06 -25.43 -4.93
C GLY A 30 7.78 -24.57 -5.98
N PHE A 31 7.36 -24.63 -7.24
CA PHE A 31 7.92 -23.75 -8.28
C PHE A 31 7.60 -22.28 -8.01
N ALA A 32 6.38 -21.95 -7.55
CA ALA A 32 6.02 -20.60 -7.17
C ALA A 32 6.84 -20.09 -5.97
N LEU A 33 7.07 -20.95 -4.96
CA LEU A 33 7.91 -20.65 -3.81
C LEU A 33 9.36 -20.38 -4.22
N LEU A 34 9.95 -21.27 -5.02
CA LEU A 34 11.30 -21.10 -5.54
C LEU A 34 11.41 -19.81 -6.37
N ARG A 35 10.41 -19.54 -7.22
CA ARG A 35 10.35 -18.31 -8.01
C ARG A 35 10.19 -17.07 -7.14
N ALA A 36 9.47 -17.15 -6.02
CA ALA A 36 9.34 -16.06 -5.06
C ALA A 36 10.65 -15.79 -4.32
N LEU A 37 11.38 -16.85 -3.96
CA LEU A 37 12.69 -16.76 -3.31
C LEU A 37 13.73 -16.13 -4.25
N LEU A 38 13.75 -16.55 -5.52
CA LEU A 38 14.67 -16.04 -6.54
C LEU A 38 14.27 -14.66 -7.08
N ARG A 39 13.00 -14.29 -6.99
CA ARG A 39 12.57 -12.91 -7.26
C ARG A 39 13.09 -12.04 -6.13
N HIS A 40 14.23 -11.41 -6.38
CA HIS A 40 14.67 -10.23 -5.65
C HIS A 40 13.46 -9.33 -5.47
N ARG A 41 13.15 -8.91 -4.23
CA ARG A 41 12.03 -7.99 -3.95
C ARG A 41 12.23 -6.75 -4.81
N ALA A 42 11.65 -6.75 -6.02
CA ALA A 42 11.37 -5.52 -6.73
C ALA A 42 10.52 -4.76 -5.73
N LYS A 43 11.08 -3.69 -5.17
CA LYS A 43 10.38 -2.80 -4.25
C LYS A 43 9.04 -2.58 -4.91
N ARG A 44 7.96 -3.14 -4.31
CA ARG A 44 6.62 -2.83 -4.77
C ARG A 44 6.61 -1.30 -4.88
N PRO A 45 6.25 -0.72 -6.03
CA PRO A 45 6.11 0.73 -6.09
C PRO A 45 5.26 1.10 -4.88
N PRO A 46 5.72 2.06 -4.05
CA PRO A 46 4.96 2.46 -2.88
C PRO A 46 3.52 2.74 -3.34
N PRO A 47 2.50 2.37 -2.53
CA PRO A 47 1.13 2.68 -2.89
C PRO A 47 1.07 4.16 -3.28
N LEU A 48 0.51 4.47 -4.45
CA LEU A 48 0.41 5.80 -5.06
C LEU A 48 -0.46 6.79 -4.25
N VAL A 49 -0.65 6.54 -2.95
CA VAL A 49 -1.26 7.48 -2.03
C VAL A 49 -0.22 8.55 -1.76
N ASP A 50 -0.20 9.54 -2.64
CA ASP A 50 0.68 10.68 -2.52
C ASP A 50 0.42 11.34 -1.17
N ALA A 51 1.47 11.75 -0.45
CA ALA A 51 1.31 12.31 0.89
C ALA A 51 0.42 13.58 0.89
N ASP A 52 0.34 14.21 -0.28
CA ASP A 52 -0.50 15.37 -0.56
C ASP A 52 -1.98 15.04 -0.84
N THR A 53 -2.33 13.77 -0.97
CA THR A 53 -3.74 13.32 -1.05
C THR A 53 -4.36 12.98 0.30
N LEU A 54 -3.58 13.00 1.38
CA LEU A 54 -4.10 12.79 2.73
C LEU A 54 -4.93 13.99 3.19
N THR A 55 -6.07 13.71 3.83
CA THR A 55 -6.87 14.76 4.48
C THR A 55 -6.07 15.46 5.59
N PRO A 56 -6.39 16.72 5.94
CA PRO A 56 -5.64 17.49 6.94
C PRO A 56 -5.54 16.81 8.32
N TYR A 57 -6.59 16.09 8.72
CA TYR A 57 -6.63 15.34 9.98
C TYR A 57 -5.70 14.12 9.93
N LEU A 58 -5.72 13.37 8.83
CA LEU A 58 -4.83 12.21 8.66
C LEU A 58 -3.37 12.62 8.62
N ARG A 59 -3.05 13.77 7.99
CA ARG A 59 -1.70 14.36 8.00
C ARG A 59 -1.22 14.63 9.42
N ARG A 60 -2.09 15.17 10.29
CA ARG A 60 -1.78 15.41 11.70
C ARG A 60 -1.50 14.12 12.46
N ASP A 61 -2.28 13.07 12.23
CA ASP A 61 -2.14 11.79 12.93
C ASP A 61 -0.84 11.05 12.59
N VAL A 62 -0.32 11.24 11.37
CA VAL A 62 0.98 10.68 10.94
C VAL A 62 2.16 11.63 11.13
N GLY A 63 1.93 12.81 11.72
CA GLY A 63 2.98 13.81 11.99
C GLY A 63 3.45 14.62 10.78
N LEU A 64 2.70 14.60 9.67
CA LEU A 64 2.96 15.45 8.50
C LEU A 64 2.43 16.88 8.73
N PRO A 65 3.15 17.91 8.25
CA PRO A 65 2.64 19.28 8.31
C PRO A 65 1.34 19.39 7.48
N PRO A 66 0.39 20.24 7.92
CA PRO A 66 -0.82 20.51 7.14
C PRO A 66 -0.43 21.09 5.78
N GLU A 67 -1.30 20.94 4.78
CA GLU A 67 -1.05 21.44 3.42
C GLU A 67 -0.53 22.89 3.44
N ALA A 68 0.45 23.19 2.56
CA ALA A 68 1.11 24.49 2.49
C ALA A 68 0.12 25.67 2.32
N ARG A 69 -1.08 25.42 1.79
CA ARG A 69 -2.16 26.41 1.66
C ARG A 69 -2.66 26.92 3.01
N ILE A 70 -2.71 26.07 4.03
CA ILE A 70 -3.12 26.42 5.40
C ILE A 70 -1.96 27.07 6.15
N ALA A 71 -0.73 26.58 5.95
CA ALA A 71 0.47 27.12 6.60
C ALA A 71 0.77 28.58 6.23
N ARG A 72 0.33 29.04 5.05
CA ARG A 72 0.50 30.44 4.58
C ARG A 72 -0.57 31.40 5.10
N ARG A 73 -1.52 30.95 5.93
CA ARG A 73 -2.56 31.84 6.46
C ARG A 73 -1.91 32.89 7.37
N PRO A 74 -2.17 34.19 7.18
CA PRO A 74 -1.64 35.22 8.07
C PRO A 74 -2.11 34.95 9.52
N PRO A 75 -1.26 35.25 10.52
CA PRO A 75 -1.62 35.09 11.91
C PRO A 75 -2.91 35.86 12.19
N LEU A 76 -3.80 35.26 12.99
CA LEU A 76 -5.01 35.93 13.42
C LEU A 76 -4.63 37.21 14.18
N PRO A 77 -5.37 38.32 13.99
CA PRO A 77 -5.13 39.53 14.76
C PRO A 77 -5.26 39.20 16.26
N PRO A 78 -4.47 39.87 17.12
CA PRO A 78 -4.58 39.68 18.55
C PRO A 78 -6.01 39.95 19.01
N PHE A 79 -6.49 39.15 19.96
CA PHE A 79 -7.78 39.40 20.59
C PHE A 79 -7.74 40.79 21.26
N PRO A 80 -8.81 41.59 21.14
CA PRO A 80 -8.87 42.84 21.87
C PRO A 80 -8.83 42.52 23.37
N LEU A 81 -7.80 43.04 24.06
CA LEU A 81 -7.78 43.07 25.52
C LEU A 81 -8.90 44.02 25.94
N ARG A 82 -9.89 43.48 26.67
CA ARG A 82 -11.01 44.24 27.22
C ARG A 82 -10.70 44.72 28.62
#